data_AF-A0A7S2X889-F1
#
_entry.id   AF-A0A7S2X889-F1
#
_cell.length_a   1.000
_cell.length_b   1.000
_cell.length_c   1.000
_cell.angle_alpha   90.00
_cell.angle_beta   90.00
_cell.angle_gamma   90.00
#
_symmetry.space_group_name_H-M   'P 1'
#
loop_
_entity.id
_entity.type
_entity.pdbx_description
1 polymer ?
#
loop_
_entity_poly.entity_id
_entity_poly.type
_entity_poly.pdbx_seq_one_letter_code
_entity_poly.pdbx_strand_id
1 'polypeptide(L)'
;GAGKWLGPRVRLGWGFGSRVNGGQVGGVYMVSNMSDTIEVHASKILPVEGIMQPHGDCEHLRPLLKAGRTLQGGEMVWVTDTTPYESLPAPSTGFRQFFRLVTSCVDIWYKDRYTENPRVEANAFVLTADKVSGNLEIDFERGKYMDANSAIKTR
;
A
#
# COMPACT_ATOMS: atom_id res chain seq x y z
N GLY A 1 -0.52 18.38 20.24
CA GLY A 1 0.66 18.96 19.58
C GLY A 1 0.77 18.35 18.20
N ALA A 2 0.69 19.19 17.17
CA ALA A 2 0.68 18.76 15.78
C ALA A 2 2.09 18.29 15.36
N GLY A 3 2.20 17.04 14.91
CA GLY A 3 3.42 16.55 14.27
C GLY A 3 3.72 17.39 13.02
N LYS A 4 4.91 17.98 12.96
CA LYS A 4 5.39 18.74 11.81
C LYS A 4 5.74 17.78 10.68
N TRP A 5 5.16 18.03 9.51
CA TRP A 5 5.52 17.40 8.24
C TRP A 5 6.87 17.98 7.76
N LEU A 6 7.83 17.11 7.44
CA LEU A 6 9.18 17.50 6.97
C LEU A 6 9.38 17.11 5.51
N GLY A 7 9.63 18.09 4.65
CA GLY A 7 10.37 17.89 3.39
C GLY A 7 9.57 17.54 2.13
N PRO A 8 10.20 17.60 0.93
CA PRO A 8 9.52 17.64 -0.35
C PRO A 8 8.75 16.34 -0.64
N ARG A 9 7.45 16.55 -0.84
CA ARG A 9 6.35 15.73 -1.37
C ARG A 9 6.75 14.60 -2.36
N VAL A 10 7.39 13.54 -1.88
CA VAL A 10 7.48 12.28 -2.65
C VAL A 10 6.21 11.48 -2.42
N ARG A 11 5.49 11.14 -3.48
CA ARG A 11 4.40 10.16 -3.41
C ARG A 11 5.03 8.83 -3.04
N LEU A 12 4.78 8.37 -1.82
CA LEU A 12 5.14 7.03 -1.37
C LEU A 12 4.07 6.06 -1.87
N GLY A 13 4.48 5.08 -2.65
CA GLY A 13 3.59 4.08 -3.23
C GLY A 13 3.98 2.65 -2.88
N TRP A 14 3.00 1.79 -3.14
CA TRP A 14 2.99 0.38 -2.77
C TRP A 14 2.60 -0.44 -4.00
N GLY A 15 3.50 -0.56 -4.97
CA GLY A 15 3.17 -1.28 -6.22
C GLY A 15 3.16 -0.39 -7.45
N PHE A 16 2.68 0.85 -7.32
CA PHE A 16 2.40 1.79 -8.44
C PHE A 16 1.75 1.11 -9.67
N GLY A 17 0.78 0.22 -9.42
CA GLY A 17 0.21 -0.63 -10.47
C GLY A 17 -0.36 0.18 -11.64
N SER A 18 -0.08 -0.24 -12.87
CA SER A 18 -0.62 0.35 -14.09
C SER A 18 -0.98 -0.71 -15.12
N ARG A 19 -1.93 -0.39 -16.00
CA ARG A 19 -2.22 -1.18 -17.19
C ARG A 19 -1.44 -0.62 -18.37
N VAL A 20 -0.56 -1.41 -18.97
CA VAL A 20 0.26 -1.03 -20.13
C VAL A 20 0.04 -2.07 -21.22
N ASN A 21 -0.39 -1.63 -22.41
CA ASN A 21 -0.64 -2.50 -23.58
C ASN A 21 -1.54 -3.72 -23.26
N GLY A 22 -2.56 -3.54 -22.42
CA GLY A 22 -3.46 -4.62 -21.99
C GLY A 22 -2.92 -5.54 -20.89
N GLY A 23 -1.61 -5.46 -20.59
CA GLY A 23 -0.97 -6.15 -19.46
C GLY A 23 -1.01 -5.35 -18.16
N GLN A 24 -0.80 -6.05 -17.05
CA GLN A 24 -0.67 -5.47 -15.71
C GLN A 24 0.83 -5.36 -15.36
N VAL A 25 1.27 -4.18 -14.94
CA VAL A 25 2.64 -3.94 -14.47
C VAL A 25 2.58 -3.43 -13.04
N GLY A 26 3.43 -3.97 -12.18
CA GLY A 26 3.47 -3.64 -10.76
C GLY A 26 2.17 -3.96 -10.03
N GLY A 27 1.84 -3.13 -9.04
CA GLY A 27 0.59 -3.23 -8.28
C GLY A 27 0.60 -4.31 -7.21
N VAL A 28 -0.60 -4.63 -6.78
CA VAL A 28 -0.89 -5.40 -5.58
C VAL A 28 -1.81 -6.56 -5.94
N TYR A 29 -1.37 -7.78 -5.65
CA TYR A 29 -2.20 -8.96 -5.73
C TYR A 29 -2.74 -9.30 -4.34
N MET A 30 -4.05 -9.50 -4.24
CA MET A 30 -4.72 -9.82 -2.97
C MET A 30 -5.57 -11.06 -3.13
N VAL A 31 -5.62 -11.87 -2.08
CA VAL A 31 -6.52 -13.01 -1.97
C VAL A 31 -6.80 -13.33 -0.51
N SER A 32 -8.00 -13.85 -0.24
CA SER A 32 -8.35 -14.47 1.02
C SER A 32 -8.91 -15.87 0.78
N ASN A 33 -8.71 -16.78 1.73
CA ASN A 33 -9.31 -18.11 1.67
C ASN A 33 -10.82 -18.13 1.96
N MET A 34 -11.40 -17.03 2.45
CA MET A 34 -12.83 -16.92 2.76
C MET A 34 -13.55 -15.92 1.85
N SER A 35 -14.65 -16.38 1.24
CA SER A 35 -15.54 -15.55 0.43
C SER A 35 -16.14 -14.41 1.24
N ASP A 36 -16.44 -13.31 0.55
CA ASP A 36 -17.19 -12.16 1.05
C ASP A 36 -16.54 -11.48 2.28
N THR A 37 -15.24 -11.69 2.47
CA THR A 37 -14.44 -11.02 3.52
C THR A 37 -13.64 -9.83 3.00
N ILE A 38 -13.68 -9.58 1.70
CA ILE A 38 -13.01 -8.44 1.04
C ILE A 38 -13.98 -7.84 0.05
N GLU A 39 -14.16 -6.53 0.09
CA GLU A 39 -14.80 -5.75 -0.95
C GLU A 39 -13.77 -4.85 -1.65
N VAL A 40 -13.78 -4.84 -2.98
CA VAL A 40 -12.93 -3.97 -3.81
C VAL A 40 -13.82 -3.01 -4.57
N HIS A 41 -13.53 -1.72 -4.46
CA HIS A 41 -14.29 -0.68 -5.15
C HIS A 41 -13.69 -0.41 -6.53
N ALA A 42 -14.54 -0.28 -7.55
CA ALA A 42 -14.15 0.09 -8.91
C ALA A 42 -13.79 1.59 -9.05
N SER A 43 -13.05 2.11 -8.07
CA SER A 43 -12.68 3.50 -7.90
C SER A 43 -11.15 3.64 -7.83
N LYS A 44 -10.67 4.85 -8.12
CA LYS A 44 -9.26 5.21 -7.98
C LYS A 44 -9.17 6.50 -7.17
N ILE A 45 -8.50 6.45 -6.03
CA ILE A 45 -8.22 7.64 -5.22
C ILE A 45 -7.00 8.34 -5.82
N LEU A 46 -7.18 9.58 -6.24
CA LEU A 46 -6.06 10.39 -6.72
C LEU A 46 -5.22 10.84 -5.52
N PRO A 47 -3.88 10.87 -5.65
CA PRO A 47 -2.97 11.25 -4.57
C PRO A 47 -2.95 12.78 -4.39
N VAL A 48 -4.08 13.35 -4.01
CA VAL A 48 -4.21 14.77 -3.68
C VAL A 48 -3.95 14.93 -2.19
N GLU A 49 -3.15 15.95 -1.85
CA GLU A 49 -2.79 16.27 -0.46
C GLU A 49 -4.04 16.43 0.42
N GLY A 50 -4.01 15.82 1.60
CA GLY A 50 -5.11 15.88 2.56
C GLY A 50 -6.31 14.99 2.25
N ILE A 51 -6.38 14.35 1.07
CA ILE A 51 -7.44 13.37 0.78
C ILE A 51 -7.20 12.08 1.55
N MET A 52 -6.02 11.48 1.42
CA MET A 52 -5.73 10.23 2.14
C MET A 52 -5.30 10.54 3.58
N GLN A 53 -6.00 9.94 4.55
CA GLN A 53 -5.70 10.07 5.97
C GLN A 53 -4.52 9.16 6.35
N PRO A 54 -3.95 9.31 7.56
CA PRO A 54 -2.83 8.48 8.01
C PRO A 54 -3.06 6.98 7.81
N HIS A 55 -2.00 6.25 7.48
CA HIS A 55 -2.03 4.80 7.21
C HIS A 55 -2.90 4.35 6.01
N GLY A 56 -3.30 5.27 5.13
CA GLY A 56 -4.09 4.96 3.94
C GLY A 56 -5.59 4.95 4.19
N ASP A 57 -6.06 5.48 5.33
CA ASP A 57 -7.49 5.60 5.62
C ASP A 57 -8.17 6.54 4.60
N CYS A 58 -9.29 6.05 4.07
CA CYS A 58 -10.13 6.72 3.10
C CYS A 58 -11.63 6.54 3.40
N GLU A 59 -12.01 6.17 4.63
CA GLU A 59 -13.40 5.87 5.01
C GLU A 59 -14.36 7.05 4.76
N HIS A 60 -13.89 8.28 4.99
CA HIS A 60 -14.65 9.50 4.69
C HIS A 60 -14.99 9.67 3.19
N LEU A 61 -14.35 8.91 2.29
CA LEU A 61 -14.67 8.89 0.86
C LEU A 61 -15.72 7.84 0.50
N ARG A 62 -16.14 6.95 1.41
CA ARG A 62 -17.11 5.88 1.14
C ARG A 62 -18.36 6.35 0.37
N PRO A 63 -18.98 7.50 0.70
CA PRO A 63 -20.15 7.98 -0.04
C PRO A 63 -19.88 8.31 -1.51
N LEU A 64 -18.62 8.50 -1.89
CA LEU A 64 -18.16 8.85 -3.24
C LEU A 64 -17.64 7.65 -4.03
N LEU A 65 -17.46 6.50 -3.38
CA LEU A 65 -16.94 5.30 -4.03
C LEU A 65 -18.02 4.69 -4.92
N LYS A 66 -17.61 4.19 -6.09
CA LYS A 66 -18.45 3.28 -6.87
C LYS A 66 -18.73 2.01 -6.07
N ALA A 67 -19.85 1.35 -6.41
CA ALA A 67 -20.20 0.06 -5.88
C ALA A 67 -19.00 -0.89 -5.90
N GLY A 68 -18.75 -1.51 -4.75
CA GLY A 68 -17.75 -2.55 -4.61
C GLY A 68 -18.24 -3.88 -5.16
N ARG A 69 -17.30 -4.81 -5.32
CA ARG A 69 -17.61 -6.23 -5.47
C ARG A 69 -16.93 -7.00 -4.36
N THR A 70 -17.63 -7.98 -3.81
CA THR A 70 -16.99 -8.95 -2.91
C THR A 70 -16.16 -9.96 -3.70
N LEU A 71 -15.11 -10.45 -3.08
CA LEU A 71 -14.25 -11.50 -3.64
C LEU A 71 -14.66 -12.88 -3.12
N GLN A 72 -14.55 -13.89 -3.97
CA GLN A 72 -14.71 -15.28 -3.56
C GLN A 72 -13.46 -15.83 -2.87
N GLY A 73 -13.63 -16.87 -2.05
CA GLY A 73 -12.53 -17.57 -1.41
C GLY A 73 -11.57 -18.14 -2.45
N GLY A 74 -10.28 -17.84 -2.32
CA GLY A 74 -9.24 -18.21 -3.28
C GLY A 74 -9.19 -17.35 -4.53
N GLU A 75 -10.09 -16.39 -4.70
CA GLU A 75 -10.06 -15.47 -5.83
C GLU A 75 -8.92 -14.46 -5.67
N MET A 76 -7.97 -14.49 -6.60
CA MET A 76 -6.89 -13.52 -6.67
C MET A 76 -7.28 -12.33 -7.53
N VAL A 77 -7.17 -11.13 -6.98
CA VAL A 77 -7.40 -9.87 -7.70
C VAL A 77 -6.11 -9.07 -7.82
N TRP A 78 -5.93 -8.40 -8.95
CA TRP A 78 -4.92 -7.36 -9.13
C TRP A 78 -5.54 -5.98 -8.93
N VAL A 79 -4.93 -5.17 -8.06
CA VAL A 79 -5.32 -3.79 -7.77
C VAL A 79 -4.10 -2.87 -7.76
N THR A 80 -4.35 -1.56 -7.72
CA THR A 80 -3.29 -0.55 -7.54
C THR A 80 -3.24 -0.10 -6.09
N ASP A 81 -2.17 0.61 -5.70
CA ASP A 81 -2.05 1.27 -4.39
C ASP A 81 -3.06 2.41 -4.16
N THR A 82 -3.83 2.75 -5.19
CA THR A 82 -4.90 3.76 -5.16
C THR A 82 -6.29 3.18 -5.28
N THR A 83 -6.41 1.85 -5.34
CA THR A 83 -7.70 1.16 -5.41
C THR A 83 -8.23 0.95 -4.00
N PRO A 84 -9.40 1.51 -3.64
CA PRO A 84 -10.00 1.28 -2.33
C PRO A 84 -10.46 -0.17 -2.21
N TYR A 85 -10.13 -0.79 -1.10
CA TYR A 85 -10.64 -2.09 -0.70
C TYR A 85 -10.76 -2.14 0.82
N GLU A 86 -11.67 -2.96 1.32
CA GLU A 86 -11.90 -3.10 2.75
C GLU A 86 -11.97 -4.56 3.19
N SER A 87 -11.73 -4.78 4.47
CA SER A 87 -11.91 -6.08 5.11
C SER A 87 -13.29 -6.11 5.75
N LEU A 88 -14.16 -6.98 5.24
CA LEU A 88 -15.50 -7.18 5.79
C LEU A 88 -15.49 -8.20 6.95
N PRO A 89 -16.51 -8.18 7.83
CA PRO A 89 -16.74 -9.24 8.81
C PRO A 89 -16.85 -10.61 8.14
N ALA A 90 -16.31 -11.65 8.76
CA ALA A 90 -16.42 -12.99 8.22
C ALA A 90 -17.90 -13.46 8.28
N PRO A 91 -18.46 -13.99 7.18
CA PRO A 91 -19.86 -14.44 7.15
C PRO A 91 -20.10 -15.71 7.99
N SER A 92 -19.02 -16.44 8.32
CA SER A 92 -19.06 -17.65 9.13
C SER A 92 -17.83 -17.76 10.03
N THR A 93 -17.94 -18.52 11.10
CA THR A 93 -16.80 -18.89 11.96
C THR A 93 -15.77 -19.69 11.18
N GLY A 94 -14.48 -19.38 11.37
CA GLY A 94 -13.39 -20.09 10.72
C GLY A 94 -12.07 -19.33 10.81
N PHE A 95 -11.01 -19.93 10.27
CA PHE A 95 -9.69 -19.29 10.21
C PHE A 95 -9.52 -18.54 8.89
N ARG A 96 -9.36 -17.21 8.96
CA ARG A 96 -9.12 -16.36 7.80
C ARG A 96 -7.64 -16.28 7.50
N GLN A 97 -7.24 -16.77 6.35
CA GLN A 97 -5.96 -16.47 5.75
C GLN A 97 -6.15 -15.40 4.69
N PHE A 98 -5.29 -14.40 4.76
CA PHE A 98 -5.21 -13.30 3.82
C PHE A 98 -3.75 -13.09 3.47
N PHE A 99 -3.44 -12.96 2.19
CA PHE A 99 -2.13 -12.48 1.79
C PHE A 99 -2.26 -11.40 0.73
N ARG A 100 -1.28 -10.49 0.76
CA ARG A 100 -1.10 -9.42 -0.21
C ARG A 100 0.33 -9.46 -0.71
N LEU A 101 0.49 -9.62 -2.02
CA LEU A 101 1.79 -9.56 -2.68
C LEU A 101 1.90 -8.22 -3.40
N VAL A 102 2.87 -7.40 -2.98
CA VAL A 102 3.21 -6.14 -3.65
C VAL A 102 4.44 -6.39 -4.50
N THR A 103 4.35 -6.14 -5.81
CA THR A 103 5.32 -6.69 -6.78
C THR A 103 6.52 -5.78 -7.06
N SER A 104 6.31 -4.48 -7.24
CA SER A 104 7.38 -3.51 -7.57
C SER A 104 7.15 -2.17 -6.89
N CYS A 105 8.13 -1.26 -6.90
CA CYS A 105 7.98 0.13 -6.44
C CYS A 105 7.33 0.22 -5.05
N VAL A 106 7.96 -0.45 -4.08
CA VAL A 106 7.64 -0.33 -2.65
C VAL A 106 8.58 0.75 -2.12
N ASP A 107 8.07 1.94 -1.85
CA ASP A 107 8.94 3.02 -1.35
C ASP A 107 9.29 2.81 0.13
N ILE A 108 8.39 2.20 0.89
CA ILE A 108 8.54 1.97 2.33
C ILE A 108 8.21 0.52 2.64
N TRP A 109 9.08 -0.13 3.40
CA TRP A 109 8.85 -1.47 3.94
C TRP A 109 8.91 -1.45 5.47
N TYR A 110 7.80 -1.81 6.13
CA TYR A 110 7.71 -1.86 7.58
C TYR A 110 8.20 -3.22 8.09
N LYS A 111 9.42 -3.26 8.61
CA LYS A 111 10.11 -4.50 9.00
C LYS A 111 9.32 -5.32 10.01
N ASP A 112 8.66 -4.66 10.96
CA ASP A 112 7.90 -5.31 12.03
C ASP A 112 6.52 -5.81 11.60
N ARG A 113 6.10 -5.56 10.35
CA ARG A 113 4.74 -5.83 9.86
C ARG A 113 4.69 -6.78 8.68
N TYR A 114 5.82 -6.95 7.99
CA TYR A 114 5.89 -7.73 6.77
C TYR A 114 7.00 -8.77 6.86
N THR A 115 6.75 -9.92 6.26
CA THR A 115 7.75 -10.99 6.15
C THR A 115 8.80 -10.61 5.11
N GLU A 116 10.07 -10.62 5.49
CA GLU A 116 11.19 -10.41 4.57
C GLU A 116 11.25 -11.52 3.53
N ASN A 117 11.56 -11.17 2.28
CA ASN A 117 11.84 -12.16 1.26
C ASN A 117 13.34 -12.54 1.35
N PRO A 118 13.70 -13.77 1.77
CA PRO A 118 15.09 -14.16 1.96
C PRO A 118 15.88 -14.25 0.65
N ARG A 119 15.23 -14.12 -0.51
CA ARG A 119 15.84 -14.22 -1.84
C ARG A 119 16.12 -12.86 -2.50
N VAL A 120 15.58 -11.77 -1.94
CA VAL A 120 15.65 -10.43 -2.57
C VAL A 120 15.77 -9.39 -1.48
N GLU A 121 16.82 -8.56 -1.55
CA GLU A 121 16.93 -7.39 -0.68
C GLU A 121 15.85 -6.36 -1.03
N ALA A 122 15.19 -5.81 0.00
CA ALA A 122 14.20 -4.76 -0.18
C ALA A 122 14.87 -3.48 -0.71
N ASN A 123 14.58 -3.09 -1.94
CA ASN A 123 14.96 -1.79 -2.50
C ASN A 123 13.93 -0.73 -2.10
N ALA A 124 13.80 -0.50 -0.79
CA ALA A 124 12.80 0.36 -0.15
C ALA A 124 13.40 1.01 1.11
N PHE A 125 12.86 2.16 1.56
CA PHE A 125 13.16 2.64 2.90
C PHE A 125 12.63 1.65 3.93
N VAL A 126 13.50 1.13 4.78
CA VAL A 126 13.10 0.19 5.83
C VAL A 126 12.71 0.98 7.07
N LEU A 127 11.45 0.85 7.47
CA LEU A 127 10.91 1.46 8.68
C LEU A 127 10.77 0.42 9.78
N THR A 128 11.33 0.73 10.94
CA THR A 128 11.03 0.06 12.22
C THR A 128 10.15 1.02 13.00
N ALA A 129 8.93 0.60 13.32
CA ALA A 129 7.95 1.48 13.96
C ALA A 129 7.31 0.75 15.13
N ASP A 130 7.72 1.14 16.34
CA ASP A 130 7.09 0.67 17.55
C ASP A 130 5.76 1.40 17.75
N LYS A 131 4.66 0.66 17.52
CA LYS A 131 3.29 1.17 17.70
C LYS A 131 2.99 1.63 19.14
N VAL A 132 3.76 1.18 20.13
CA VAL A 132 3.49 1.44 21.55
C VAL A 132 4.08 2.77 22.00
N SER A 133 5.28 3.11 21.54
CA SER A 133 5.99 4.34 21.94
C SER A 133 5.76 5.53 21.00
N GLY A 134 5.27 5.28 19.78
CA GLY A 134 5.14 6.33 18.76
C GLY A 134 6.48 6.76 18.14
N ASN A 135 7.56 6.07 18.48
CA ASN A 135 8.88 6.29 17.92
C ASN A 135 8.98 5.62 16.54
N LEU A 136 9.45 6.39 15.55
CA LEU A 136 9.76 5.92 14.20
C LEU A 136 11.28 5.95 14.03
N GLU A 137 11.86 4.79 13.73
CA GLU A 137 13.23 4.70 13.24
C GLU A 137 13.21 4.39 11.74
N ILE A 138 13.94 5.19 10.98
CA ILE A 138 14.05 5.06 9.53
C ILE A 138 15.48 4.64 9.21
N ASP A 139 15.64 3.47 8.61
CA ASP A 139 16.91 3.02 8.06
C ASP A 139 17.07 3.60 6.64
N PHE A 140 17.83 4.69 6.56
CA PHE A 140 18.14 5.37 5.30
C PHE A 140 19.20 4.65 4.46
N GLU A 141 19.94 3.67 4.99
CA GLU A 141 21.00 2.99 4.24
C GLU A 141 20.46 2.03 3.17
N ARG A 142 19.20 1.58 3.30
CA ARG A 142 18.57 0.62 2.37
C ARG A 142 17.66 1.27 1.31
N GLY A 143 17.39 2.57 1.41
CA GLY A 143 16.62 3.31 0.41
C GLY A 143 17.50 3.77 -0.77
N LYS A 144 17.75 2.90 -1.76
CA LYS A 144 18.56 3.27 -2.95
C LYS A 144 17.82 4.08 -4.01
N TYR A 145 16.60 4.54 -3.74
CA TYR A 145 15.92 5.52 -4.58
C TYR A 145 16.00 6.91 -3.96
N MET A 146 16.61 7.83 -4.73
CA MET A 146 16.80 9.26 -4.51
C MET A 146 18.14 9.66 -3.88
N ASP A 147 19.20 9.64 -4.67
CA ASP A 147 20.13 10.78 -4.60
C ASP A 147 19.39 12.00 -5.17
N ALA A 148 18.72 12.74 -4.29
CA ALA A 148 18.00 13.97 -4.62
C ALA A 148 18.93 15.07 -5.20
N ASN A 149 20.25 14.88 -5.18
CA ASN A 149 21.22 15.79 -5.79
C ASN A 149 21.58 15.42 -7.25
N SER A 150 21.19 14.25 -7.76
CA SER A 150 21.54 13.84 -9.12
C SER A 150 20.62 14.41 -10.22
N ALA A 151 19.45 14.96 -9.85
CA ALA A 151 18.47 15.51 -10.79
C ALA A 151 18.36 17.06 -10.80
N ILE A 152 19.18 17.78 -10.03
CA ILE A 152 19.28 19.24 -10.10
C ILE A 152 20.68 19.61 -10.61
N LYS A 153 20.87 19.52 -11.93
CA LYS A 153 21.78 20.43 -12.63
C LYS A 153 20.91 21.50 -13.26
N THR A 154 20.64 22.55 -12.50
CA THR A 154 20.21 23.84 -13.04
C THR A 154 21.27 24.32 -14.04
N ARG A 155 20.87 24.41 -15.31
CA ARG A 155 21.38 25.44 -16.22
C ARG A 155 20.50 26.66 -16.09
#